data_AF-A0A923RE52-F1
#
_entry.id   AF-A0A923RE52-F1
#
_cell.length_a   1.000
_cell.length_b   1.000
_cell.length_c   1.000
_cell.angle_alpha   90.00
_cell.angle_beta   90.00
_cell.angle_gamma   90.00
#
_symmetry.space_group_name_H-M   'P 1'
#
loop_
_entity.id
_entity.type
_entity.pdbx_description
1 polymer ?
#
loop_
_entity_poly.entity_id
_entity_poly.type
_entity_poly.pdbx_seq_one_letter_code
_entity_poly.pdbx_strand_id
1 'polypeptide(L)'
;MKKFLFSFLVLALFGQAPARADQNPFVPDSSYEVYEKAMEALSSFEHAGEGVCGPSWPECLSSRTYPYFKDAGLKAALKVRTRNLTREFKIRGLEFGNPVYIRILKHKDFSIDPKSSLTVTRQIAQKTNDGVLEVWIRKESGEYQLFKQYPICAVEPVPGPKKNDGDEMTPEGFYQVKAGQLNPNSKLHLSFNIGYPNEFDKKARTAGESGAGDEIMVHGDCVTLGCIAMTDPLIEEIYAIMEASLNRNEMADGTPYSVPIHIFPFPLKSENLNRLDSKDLQKLSKYVDRQSSPDFNIRSFWNNLHDGYEYFDQSHRVPEVSVVTKSQKTEYAFDNEKNVPVKRKCPHGKI
;
A
#
# COMPACT_ATOMS: atom_id res chain seq x y z
N MET A 1 47.31 -50.75 -17.73
CA MET A 1 47.36 -51.73 -16.62
C MET A 1 46.49 -51.19 -15.47
N LYS A 2 45.47 -51.97 -15.05
CA LYS A 2 44.58 -51.82 -13.85
C LYS A 2 43.72 -50.54 -13.81
N LYS A 3 42.38 -50.49 -14.05
CA LYS A 3 41.18 -51.28 -13.68
C LYS A 3 40.91 -51.42 -12.17
N PHE A 4 39.90 -50.68 -11.68
CA PHE A 4 38.95 -50.91 -10.57
C PHE A 4 37.82 -49.89 -10.82
N LEU A 5 36.59 -50.16 -11.28
CA LEU A 5 35.54 -51.13 -10.93
C LEU A 5 35.13 -51.06 -9.45
N PHE A 6 34.09 -50.28 -9.16
CA PHE A 6 33.02 -50.71 -8.26
C PHE A 6 31.70 -50.07 -8.68
N SER A 7 30.77 -50.94 -9.07
CA SER A 7 29.36 -50.68 -9.36
C SER A 7 28.58 -51.21 -8.16
N PHE A 8 27.66 -50.41 -7.61
CA PHE A 8 26.51 -50.95 -6.88
C PHE A 8 25.26 -50.15 -7.28
N LEU A 9 24.40 -50.88 -7.99
CA LEU A 9 23.01 -50.62 -8.33
C LEU A 9 22.16 -50.76 -7.05
N VAL A 10 21.10 -49.96 -6.86
CA VAL A 10 19.72 -50.44 -6.59
C VAL A 10 18.74 -49.27 -6.75
N LEU A 11 17.73 -49.56 -7.57
CA LEU A 11 16.54 -48.78 -7.88
C LEU A 11 15.46 -48.95 -6.79
N ALA A 12 14.53 -47.99 -6.79
CA ALA A 12 13.14 -48.03 -6.32
C ALA A 12 12.88 -47.75 -4.84
N LEU A 13 12.11 -46.68 -4.59
CA LEU A 13 10.79 -46.77 -3.93
C LEU A 13 9.93 -45.57 -4.36
N PHE A 14 8.69 -45.89 -4.73
CA PHE A 14 7.62 -44.96 -5.03
C PHE A 14 7.36 -43.99 -3.87
N GLY A 15 7.18 -42.72 -4.20
CA GLY A 15 6.62 -41.71 -3.31
C GLY A 15 5.94 -40.64 -4.16
N GLN A 16 4.68 -40.88 -4.52
CA GLN A 16 3.78 -39.83 -5.02
C GLN A 16 3.71 -38.73 -3.95
N ALA A 17 4.02 -37.49 -4.34
CA ALA A 17 3.77 -36.29 -3.55
C ALA A 17 3.01 -35.27 -4.43
N PRO A 18 2.15 -34.45 -3.82
CA PRO A 18 0.79 -34.25 -4.30
C PRO A 18 0.66 -33.18 -5.40
N ALA A 19 -0.42 -33.30 -6.16
CA ALA A 19 -0.93 -32.25 -7.02
C ALA A 19 -1.06 -30.94 -6.23
N ARG A 20 -0.29 -29.92 -6.61
CA ARG A 20 -0.48 -28.56 -6.14
C ARG A 20 -1.31 -27.83 -7.21
N ALA A 21 -2.60 -27.71 -6.90
CA ALA A 21 -3.47 -26.72 -7.52
C ALA A 21 -2.94 -25.31 -7.22
N ASP A 22 -3.33 -24.37 -8.08
CA ASP A 22 -3.12 -22.92 -7.99
C ASP A 22 -1.86 -22.38 -8.68
N GLN A 23 -1.78 -22.59 -10.00
CA GLN A 23 -1.08 -21.66 -10.89
C GLN A 23 -2.10 -20.69 -11.48
N ASN A 24 -2.03 -19.42 -11.08
CA ASN A 24 -2.63 -18.31 -11.81
C ASN A 24 -1.66 -17.96 -12.96
N PRO A 25 -2.00 -18.20 -14.24
CA PRO A 25 -1.03 -18.21 -15.33
C PRO A 25 -0.67 -16.81 -15.89
N PHE A 26 -0.81 -15.75 -15.10
CA PHE A 26 -0.56 -14.37 -15.56
C PHE A 26 0.14 -13.52 -14.48
N VAL A 27 1.27 -14.01 -14.00
CA VAL A 27 2.28 -13.19 -13.31
C VAL A 27 3.52 -13.23 -14.19
N PRO A 28 3.94 -12.12 -14.82
CA PRO A 28 5.22 -12.09 -15.52
C PRO A 28 6.34 -12.36 -14.51
N ASP A 29 7.27 -13.25 -14.86
CA ASP A 29 8.42 -13.60 -14.03
C ASP A 29 9.31 -12.36 -13.86
N SER A 30 9.34 -11.85 -12.63
CA SER A 30 10.15 -10.72 -12.16
C SER A 30 9.83 -9.33 -12.75
N SER A 31 9.62 -8.37 -11.84
CA SER A 31 9.51 -6.94 -12.15
C SER A 31 10.73 -6.36 -12.87
N TYR A 32 11.87 -7.06 -12.82
CA TYR A 32 13.11 -6.66 -13.49
C TYR A 32 13.04 -6.85 -15.01
N GLU A 33 12.38 -7.89 -15.51
CA GLU A 33 12.25 -8.10 -16.96
C GLU A 33 11.26 -7.11 -17.60
N VAL A 34 10.28 -6.65 -16.82
CA VAL A 34 9.37 -5.55 -17.22
C VAL A 34 10.10 -4.21 -17.20
N TYR A 35 10.96 -3.96 -16.21
CA TYR A 35 11.80 -2.77 -16.13
C TYR A 35 12.86 -2.75 -17.24
N GLU A 36 13.57 -3.85 -17.47
CA GLU A 36 14.52 -4.02 -18.58
C GLU A 36 13.82 -3.84 -19.92
N LYS A 37 12.65 -4.46 -20.17
CA LYS A 37 11.89 -4.23 -21.41
C LYS A 37 11.41 -2.79 -21.56
N ALA A 38 11.05 -2.12 -20.46
CA ALA A 38 10.71 -0.70 -20.48
C ALA A 38 11.93 0.17 -20.82
N MET A 39 13.11 -0.14 -20.26
CA MET A 39 14.37 0.58 -20.51
C MET A 39 14.98 0.25 -21.88
N GLU A 40 14.84 -0.99 -22.36
CA GLU A 40 15.28 -1.47 -23.67
C GLU A 40 14.40 -0.86 -24.77
N ALA A 41 13.08 -0.78 -24.55
CA ALA A 41 12.17 0.00 -25.39
C ALA A 41 12.59 1.48 -25.44
N LEU A 42 12.94 2.10 -24.30
CA LEU A 42 13.44 3.47 -24.24
C LEU A 42 14.76 3.66 -25.01
N SER A 43 15.68 2.69 -24.97
CA SER A 43 16.95 2.74 -25.73
C SER A 43 16.78 2.56 -27.24
N SER A 44 15.75 1.80 -27.66
CA SER A 44 15.44 1.57 -29.08
C SER A 44 14.80 2.80 -29.76
N PHE A 45 14.24 3.73 -28.98
CA PHE A 45 13.72 5.01 -29.47
C PHE A 45 14.81 6.05 -29.78
N GLU A 46 16.04 5.89 -29.31
CA GLU A 46 17.14 6.81 -29.64
C GLU A 46 17.70 6.63 -31.06
N HIS A 47 17.36 5.54 -31.75
CA HIS A 47 17.91 5.23 -33.09
C HIS A 47 16.91 5.37 -34.25
N ALA A 48 15.65 5.69 -33.98
CA ALA A 48 14.66 6.00 -35.02
C ALA A 48 14.53 7.53 -35.17
N GLY A 49 15.24 8.09 -36.14
CA GLY A 49 15.14 9.49 -36.50
C GLY A 49 13.72 9.89 -36.92
N GLU A 50 13.42 11.17 -36.65
CA GLU A 50 12.25 11.96 -37.06
C GLU A 50 10.95 11.76 -36.25
N GLY A 51 10.87 12.49 -35.13
CA GLY A 51 9.64 12.74 -34.39
C GLY A 51 9.91 13.20 -32.95
N VAL A 52 10.10 14.49 -32.76
CA VAL A 52 10.50 15.14 -31.50
C VAL A 52 9.50 14.85 -30.36
N CYS A 53 9.92 14.09 -29.34
CA CYS A 53 9.36 14.19 -27.99
C CYS A 53 10.27 15.12 -27.16
N GLY A 54 9.73 16.25 -26.72
CA GLY A 54 10.42 17.24 -25.88
C GLY A 54 10.49 16.84 -24.40
N PRO A 55 11.19 17.62 -23.55
CA PRO A 55 11.57 17.22 -22.21
C PRO A 55 10.43 17.47 -21.21
N SER A 56 9.44 16.57 -21.15
CA SER A 56 8.72 16.25 -19.91
C SER A 56 7.88 14.98 -20.11
N TRP A 57 8.03 14.01 -19.21
CA TRP A 57 7.31 12.73 -19.20
C TRP A 57 5.76 12.77 -19.23
N PRO A 58 5.05 13.86 -18.85
CA PRO A 58 3.59 13.92 -18.97
C PRO A 58 3.05 13.68 -20.39
N GLU A 59 3.85 13.95 -21.43
CA GLU A 59 3.43 13.74 -22.83
C GLU A 59 3.48 12.26 -23.27
N CYS A 60 4.39 11.44 -22.74
CA CYS A 60 4.49 10.00 -23.09
C CYS A 60 3.37 9.15 -22.48
N LEU A 61 2.84 9.52 -21.31
CA LEU A 61 1.62 8.91 -20.75
C LEU A 61 0.34 9.43 -21.44
N SER A 62 0.43 10.55 -22.17
CA SER A 62 -0.71 11.10 -22.89
C SER A 62 -1.01 10.36 -24.21
N SER A 63 -0.04 9.63 -24.76
CA SER A 63 -0.17 8.91 -26.04
C SER A 63 -0.66 7.46 -25.89
N ARG A 64 -0.62 6.87 -24.69
CA ARG A 64 -1.40 5.65 -24.39
C ARG A 64 -2.84 6.05 -24.13
N THR A 65 -3.62 6.13 -25.20
CA THR A 65 -5.07 6.10 -25.08
C THR A 65 -5.49 4.70 -24.66
N TYR A 66 -5.73 4.47 -23.36
CA TYR A 66 -6.56 3.34 -22.92
C TYR A 66 -8.02 3.75 -23.15
N PRO A 67 -8.71 3.25 -24.19
CA PRO A 67 -10.04 3.72 -24.55
C PRO A 67 -11.10 3.02 -23.70
N TYR A 68 -10.96 2.96 -22.38
CA TYR A 68 -11.72 1.99 -21.57
C TYR A 68 -12.81 2.53 -20.66
N PHE A 69 -13.28 3.76 -20.91
CA PHE A 69 -14.39 4.34 -20.13
C PHE A 69 -15.74 4.46 -20.81
N LYS A 70 -15.81 4.09 -22.09
CA LYS A 70 -17.08 4.05 -22.80
C LYS A 70 -17.65 2.66 -22.96
N ASP A 71 -16.97 1.61 -22.50
CA ASP A 71 -17.36 0.25 -22.86
C ASP A 71 -18.27 -0.39 -21.81
N ALA A 72 -19.42 -0.89 -22.26
CA ALA A 72 -20.39 -1.60 -21.42
C ALA A 72 -19.76 -2.83 -20.72
N GLY A 73 -18.64 -3.33 -21.26
CA GLY A 73 -17.86 -4.45 -20.73
C GLY A 73 -17.34 -4.23 -19.31
N LEU A 74 -16.71 -3.10 -18.99
CA LEU A 74 -16.16 -2.84 -17.65
C LEU A 74 -17.27 -2.73 -16.59
N LYS A 75 -18.38 -2.04 -16.93
CA LYS A 75 -19.56 -1.97 -16.05
C LYS A 75 -20.18 -3.34 -15.82
N ALA A 76 -20.24 -4.18 -16.86
CA ALA A 76 -20.71 -5.55 -16.72
C ALA A 76 -19.76 -6.40 -15.86
N ALA A 77 -18.45 -6.27 -16.05
CA ALA A 77 -17.42 -6.95 -15.26
C ALA A 77 -17.50 -6.57 -13.78
N LEU A 78 -17.56 -5.27 -13.46
CA LEU A 78 -17.75 -4.77 -12.09
C LEU A 78 -19.05 -5.30 -11.49
N LYS A 79 -20.16 -5.33 -12.25
CA LYS A 79 -21.43 -5.89 -11.76
C LYS A 79 -21.32 -7.38 -11.41
N VAL A 80 -20.62 -8.17 -12.23
CA VAL A 80 -20.37 -9.59 -11.94
C VAL A 80 -19.47 -9.76 -10.72
N ARG A 81 -18.38 -8.99 -10.64
CA ARG A 81 -17.47 -8.98 -9.48
C ARG A 81 -18.18 -8.61 -8.19
N THR A 82 -19.00 -7.56 -8.18
CA THR A 82 -19.82 -7.17 -7.02
C THR A 82 -20.70 -8.31 -6.52
N ARG A 83 -21.30 -9.10 -7.43
CA ARG A 83 -22.10 -10.27 -7.02
C ARG A 83 -21.23 -11.35 -6.38
N ASN A 84 -20.03 -11.61 -6.92
CA ASN A 84 -19.10 -12.59 -6.38
C ASN A 84 -18.56 -12.15 -5.01
N LEU A 85 -18.13 -10.90 -4.89
CA LEU A 85 -17.70 -10.29 -3.63
C LEU A 85 -18.80 -10.36 -2.58
N THR A 86 -20.05 -10.05 -2.93
CA THR A 86 -21.19 -10.15 -2.00
C THR A 86 -21.33 -11.56 -1.42
N ARG A 87 -21.12 -12.60 -2.23
CA ARG A 87 -21.14 -14.00 -1.75
C ARG A 87 -19.93 -14.31 -0.87
N GLU A 88 -18.74 -13.88 -1.26
CA GLU A 88 -17.51 -14.11 -0.50
C GLU A 88 -17.57 -13.44 0.88
N PHE A 89 -18.03 -12.18 0.94
CA PHE A 89 -18.25 -11.46 2.19
C PHE A 89 -19.19 -12.23 3.11
N LYS A 90 -20.34 -12.68 2.58
CA LYS A 90 -21.32 -13.44 3.36
C LYS A 90 -20.74 -14.73 3.94
N ILE A 91 -19.91 -15.46 3.19
CA ILE A 91 -19.24 -16.68 3.67
C ILE A 91 -18.31 -16.37 4.85
N ARG A 92 -17.69 -15.18 4.88
CA ARG A 92 -16.79 -14.72 5.94
C ARG A 92 -17.50 -14.01 7.10
N GLY A 93 -18.83 -13.98 7.11
CA GLY A 93 -19.61 -13.24 8.13
C GLY A 93 -19.47 -11.72 8.01
N LEU A 94 -19.17 -11.22 6.82
CA LEU A 94 -19.03 -9.80 6.49
C LEU A 94 -20.19 -9.36 5.59
N GLU A 95 -20.47 -8.06 5.58
CA GLU A 95 -21.49 -7.47 4.71
C GLU A 95 -20.86 -6.53 3.68
N PHE A 96 -21.20 -6.74 2.40
CA PHE A 96 -20.69 -5.93 1.31
C PHE A 96 -21.29 -4.52 1.37
N GLY A 97 -20.42 -3.51 1.38
CA GLY A 97 -20.79 -2.11 1.53
C GLY A 97 -20.81 -1.61 2.98
N ASN A 98 -20.44 -2.44 3.96
CA ASN A 98 -20.08 -1.94 5.30
C ASN A 98 -18.85 -1.02 5.23
N PRO A 99 -18.64 -0.16 6.25
CA PRO A 99 -17.47 0.70 6.35
C PRO A 99 -16.16 -0.08 6.15
N VAL A 100 -15.30 0.47 5.30
CA VAL A 100 -14.02 -0.11 4.89
C VAL A 100 -12.87 0.61 5.59
N TYR A 101 -11.82 -0.12 5.89
CA TYR A 101 -10.51 0.40 6.24
C TYR A 101 -9.47 -0.24 5.34
N ILE A 102 -8.57 0.55 4.78
CA ILE A 102 -7.44 0.04 3.99
C ILE A 102 -6.14 0.29 4.73
N ARG A 103 -5.33 -0.75 4.88
CA ARG A 103 -3.95 -0.66 5.34
C ARG A 103 -3.02 -1.04 4.20
N ILE A 104 -2.07 -0.18 3.87
CA ILE A 104 -1.07 -0.40 2.83
C ILE A 104 0.27 -0.55 3.52
N LEU A 105 0.98 -1.64 3.22
CA LEU A 105 2.35 -1.86 3.65
C LEU A 105 3.23 -1.86 2.42
N LYS A 106 4.23 -0.98 2.34
CA LYS A 106 5.20 -0.96 1.23
C LYS A 106 6.00 -2.28 1.16
N HIS A 107 6.21 -2.90 2.32
CA HIS A 107 6.70 -4.27 2.46
C HIS A 107 5.77 -5.07 3.38
N LYS A 108 5.30 -6.24 2.94
CA LYS A 108 4.41 -7.10 3.76
C LYS A 108 5.08 -7.58 5.05
N ASP A 109 6.39 -7.82 5.00
CA ASP A 109 7.16 -8.37 6.11
C ASP A 109 8.46 -7.61 6.32
N PHE A 110 8.83 -7.40 7.58
CA PHE A 110 10.15 -6.91 7.98
C PHE A 110 11.17 -8.07 8.06
N SER A 111 11.25 -8.86 6.99
CA SER A 111 12.15 -10.01 6.88
C SER A 111 13.56 -9.52 6.52
N ILE A 112 14.46 -9.61 7.49
CA ILE A 112 15.90 -9.34 7.32
C ILE A 112 16.60 -10.67 7.48
N ASP A 113 17.51 -10.99 6.58
CA ASP A 113 18.41 -12.13 6.74
C ASP A 113 19.49 -11.79 7.78
N PRO A 114 19.48 -12.43 8.96
CA PRO A 114 20.47 -12.16 10.00
C PRO A 114 21.89 -12.59 9.60
N LYS A 115 22.04 -13.41 8.55
CA LYS A 115 23.34 -13.84 8.02
C LYS A 115 23.86 -12.93 6.90
N SER A 116 23.02 -12.04 6.39
CA SER A 116 23.42 -11.13 5.33
C SER A 116 24.46 -10.12 5.84
N SER A 117 25.50 -9.89 5.05
CA SER A 117 26.50 -8.85 5.31
C SER A 117 25.98 -7.44 4.99
N LEU A 118 24.77 -7.33 4.44
CA LEU A 118 24.14 -6.05 4.12
C LEU A 118 23.47 -5.47 5.36
N THR A 119 23.60 -4.16 5.54
CA THR A 119 22.85 -3.45 6.59
C THR A 119 21.35 -3.58 6.37
N VAL A 120 20.56 -3.54 7.45
CA VAL A 120 19.10 -3.72 7.40
C VAL A 120 18.48 -2.81 6.35
N THR A 121 18.85 -1.53 6.35
CA THR A 121 18.41 -0.54 5.36
C THR A 121 18.65 -0.97 3.92
N ARG A 122 19.80 -1.61 3.64
CA ARG A 122 20.15 -2.03 2.28
C ARG A 122 19.33 -3.25 1.86
N GLN A 123 19.03 -4.16 2.78
CA GLN A 123 18.15 -5.30 2.52
C GLN A 123 16.73 -4.82 2.20
N ILE A 124 16.23 -3.83 2.95
CA ILE A 124 14.92 -3.21 2.70
C ILE A 124 14.91 -2.54 1.31
N ALA A 125 15.89 -1.68 1.02
CA ALA A 125 15.98 -0.97 -0.26
C ALA A 125 16.16 -1.92 -1.47
N GLN A 126 16.76 -3.09 -1.29
CA GLN A 126 16.92 -4.10 -2.35
C GLN A 126 15.69 -5.01 -2.51
N LYS A 127 14.75 -4.97 -1.56
CA LYS A 127 13.54 -5.78 -1.63
C LYS A 127 12.62 -5.17 -2.69
N THR A 128 12.74 -5.66 -3.91
CA THR A 128 11.88 -5.21 -5.00
C THR A 128 10.50 -5.83 -4.84
N ASN A 129 9.54 -4.99 -4.45
CA ASN A 129 8.11 -5.21 -4.56
C ASN A 129 7.54 -6.47 -3.87
N ASP A 130 7.36 -6.37 -2.55
CA ASP A 130 6.56 -7.31 -1.75
C ASP A 130 5.45 -6.59 -0.97
N GLY A 131 5.05 -5.41 -1.44
CA GLY A 131 4.01 -4.61 -0.82
C GLY A 131 2.65 -5.31 -0.81
N VAL A 132 1.82 -4.95 0.15
CA VAL A 132 0.48 -5.51 0.32
C VAL A 132 -0.52 -4.43 0.69
N LEU A 133 -1.68 -4.47 0.04
CA LEU A 133 -2.85 -3.68 0.39
C LEU A 133 -3.86 -4.60 1.07
N GLU A 134 -4.22 -4.28 2.30
CA GLU A 134 -5.17 -5.03 3.09
C GLU A 134 -6.52 -4.32 3.11
N VAL A 135 -7.59 -5.05 2.83
CA VAL A 135 -8.96 -4.56 2.94
C VAL A 135 -9.60 -5.15 4.19
N TRP A 136 -10.02 -4.27 5.08
CA TRP A 136 -10.68 -4.61 6.34
C TRP A 136 -12.11 -4.08 6.33
N ILE A 137 -13.05 -4.87 6.83
CA ILE A 137 -14.48 -4.56 6.80
C ILE A 137 -14.99 -4.46 8.23
N ARG A 138 -15.71 -3.38 8.53
CA ARG A 138 -16.30 -3.17 9.85
C ARG A 138 -17.45 -4.15 10.09
N LYS A 139 -17.38 -4.88 11.19
CA LYS A 139 -18.46 -5.71 11.72
C LYS A 139 -19.47 -4.85 12.50
N GLU A 140 -20.63 -5.41 12.81
CA GLU A 140 -21.62 -4.79 13.70
C GLU A 140 -21.06 -4.42 15.08
N SER A 141 -20.08 -5.19 15.59
CA SER A 141 -19.39 -4.88 16.86
C SER A 141 -18.59 -3.57 16.83
N GLY A 142 -18.40 -2.99 15.64
CA GLY A 142 -17.59 -1.81 15.39
C GLY A 142 -16.10 -2.10 15.15
N GLU A 143 -15.67 -3.35 15.37
CA GLU A 143 -14.32 -3.82 15.03
C GLU A 143 -14.23 -4.17 13.54
N TYR A 144 -13.04 -4.00 12.98
CA TYR A 144 -12.70 -4.37 11.62
C TYR A 144 -12.16 -5.80 11.54
N GLN A 145 -12.63 -6.56 10.57
CA GLN A 145 -12.12 -7.89 10.26
C GLN A 145 -11.45 -7.87 8.89
N LEU A 146 -10.27 -8.47 8.79
CA LEU A 146 -9.57 -8.62 7.52
C LEU A 146 -10.44 -9.41 6.55
N PHE A 147 -10.77 -8.79 5.42
CA PHE A 147 -11.42 -9.49 4.32
C PHE A 147 -10.38 -10.19 3.47
N LYS A 148 -9.42 -9.43 2.93
CA LYS A 148 -8.44 -9.93 1.97
C LYS A 148 -7.20 -9.05 1.92
N GLN A 149 -6.07 -9.68 1.60
CA GLN A 149 -4.80 -9.03 1.28
C GLN A 149 -4.58 -9.12 -0.23
N TYR A 150 -4.17 -8.01 -0.83
CA TYR A 150 -3.92 -7.85 -2.24
C TYR A 150 -2.44 -7.53 -2.45
N PRO A 151 -1.66 -8.38 -3.17
CA PRO A 151 -0.30 -8.04 -3.50
C PRO A 151 -0.27 -6.78 -4.37
N ILE A 152 0.62 -5.85 -4.03
CA ILE A 152 0.84 -4.63 -4.80
C ILE A 152 1.72 -4.98 -6.00
N CYS A 153 1.37 -4.46 -7.17
CA CYS A 153 2.11 -4.73 -8.39
C CYS A 153 3.36 -3.85 -8.53
N ALA A 154 3.26 -2.58 -8.14
CA ALA A 154 4.41 -1.70 -8.01
C ALA A 154 4.12 -0.58 -6.99
N VAL A 155 5.11 -0.26 -6.17
CA VAL A 155 5.13 0.83 -5.20
C VAL A 155 6.57 1.23 -4.97
N GLU A 156 6.84 2.49 -4.64
CA GLU A 156 8.19 2.91 -4.27
C GLU A 156 8.60 2.21 -2.95
N PRO A 157 9.58 1.29 -2.98
CA PRO A 157 9.96 0.53 -1.79
C PRO A 157 10.73 1.37 -0.76
N VAL A 158 11.33 2.51 -1.15
CA VAL A 158 12.12 3.30 -0.22
C VAL A 158 11.24 3.83 0.92
N PRO A 159 11.60 3.52 2.18
CA PRO A 159 10.86 4.03 3.34
C PRO A 159 11.13 5.52 3.60
N GLY A 160 10.10 6.23 4.03
CA GLY A 160 10.11 7.65 4.33
C GLY A 160 8.82 8.36 3.84
N PRO A 161 8.52 9.55 4.39
CA PRO A 161 7.40 10.36 3.92
C PRO A 161 7.72 11.00 2.56
N LYS A 162 6.68 11.24 1.76
CA LYS A 162 6.73 12.06 0.55
C LYS A 162 6.74 13.54 0.93
N LYS A 163 7.65 14.34 0.36
CA LYS A 163 7.84 15.76 0.75
C LYS A 163 7.77 16.74 -0.42
N ASN A 164 8.25 16.33 -1.58
CA ASN A 164 8.37 17.21 -2.73
C ASN A 164 7.58 16.66 -3.91
N ASP A 165 7.20 17.56 -4.80
CA ASP A 165 6.74 17.15 -6.11
C ASP A 165 7.86 16.51 -6.93
N GLY A 166 7.53 15.45 -7.68
CA GLY A 166 8.52 14.69 -8.46
C GLY A 166 9.58 13.92 -7.65
N ASP A 167 9.43 13.78 -6.33
CA ASP A 167 10.35 12.93 -5.54
C ASP A 167 10.15 11.42 -5.73
N GLU A 168 9.13 11.02 -6.50
CA GLU A 168 8.75 9.63 -6.80
C GLU A 168 8.44 8.78 -5.55
N MET A 169 8.31 9.40 -4.38
CA MET A 169 8.05 8.71 -3.12
C MET A 169 6.57 8.40 -2.94
N THR A 170 6.25 7.18 -2.49
CA THR A 170 4.93 6.88 -1.93
C THR A 170 4.87 7.41 -0.49
N PRO A 171 3.84 8.18 -0.10
CA PRO A 171 3.75 8.74 1.25
C PRO A 171 3.55 7.68 2.34
N GLU A 172 3.80 8.07 3.58
CA GLU A 172 3.54 7.27 4.79
C GLU A 172 2.71 8.11 5.75
N GLY A 173 1.64 7.54 6.31
CA GLY A 173 0.73 8.30 7.15
C GLY A 173 -0.73 7.84 7.11
N PHE A 174 -1.60 8.76 7.53
CA PHE A 174 -3.03 8.51 7.72
C PHE A 174 -3.83 9.39 6.75
N TYR A 175 -4.56 8.75 5.83
CA TYR A 175 -5.26 9.39 4.73
C TYR A 175 -6.75 9.01 4.71
N GLN A 176 -7.53 9.72 3.90
CA GLN A 176 -8.97 9.49 3.77
C GLN A 176 -9.41 9.67 2.32
N VAL A 177 -10.22 8.73 1.84
CA VAL A 177 -10.81 8.75 0.50
C VAL A 177 -12.29 9.03 0.61
N LYS A 178 -12.78 10.03 -0.13
CA LYS A 178 -14.20 10.37 -0.27
C LYS A 178 -14.73 9.88 -1.62
N ALA A 179 -16.05 9.82 -1.78
CA ALA A 179 -16.71 9.41 -3.02
C ALA A 179 -16.20 10.17 -4.26
N GLY A 180 -15.99 11.48 -4.14
CA GLY A 180 -15.49 12.32 -5.24
C GLY A 180 -14.02 12.07 -5.63
N GLN A 181 -13.28 11.27 -4.87
CA GLN A 181 -11.90 10.88 -5.17
C GLN A 181 -11.82 9.54 -5.92
N LEU A 182 -12.95 8.88 -6.16
CA LEU A 182 -13.01 7.75 -7.07
C LEU A 182 -12.94 8.28 -8.50
N ASN A 183 -11.99 7.76 -9.27
CA ASN A 183 -11.85 8.03 -10.68
C ASN A 183 -12.11 6.75 -11.44
N PRO A 184 -13.37 6.53 -11.88
CA PRO A 184 -13.63 5.43 -12.77
C PRO A 184 -12.77 5.67 -14.02
N ASN A 185 -12.81 6.86 -14.64
CA ASN A 185 -12.16 7.22 -15.91
C ASN A 185 -10.61 7.28 -15.95
N SER A 186 -9.91 6.53 -15.10
CA SER A 186 -8.45 6.49 -15.07
C SER A 186 -7.86 6.01 -16.40
N LYS A 187 -6.77 6.66 -16.81
CA LYS A 187 -5.94 6.21 -17.94
C LYS A 187 -5.17 4.93 -17.63
N LEU A 188 -5.01 4.58 -16.35
CA LEU A 188 -4.26 3.41 -15.87
C LEU A 188 -5.21 2.34 -15.29
N HIS A 189 -6.43 2.22 -15.84
CA HIS A 189 -7.48 1.27 -15.45
C HIS A 189 -7.96 1.41 -13.99
N LEU A 190 -9.06 2.16 -13.79
CA LEU A 190 -9.64 2.55 -12.48
C LEU A 190 -8.61 3.21 -11.54
N SER A 191 -9.05 4.18 -10.76
CA SER A 191 -8.20 4.69 -9.70
C SER A 191 -8.97 5.36 -8.59
N PHE A 192 -8.32 5.59 -7.47
CA PHE A 192 -8.79 6.55 -6.47
C PHE A 192 -7.62 7.33 -5.88
N ASN A 193 -7.85 8.62 -5.63
CA ASN A 193 -6.88 9.50 -4.97
C ASN A 193 -6.97 9.25 -3.46
N ILE A 194 -5.83 8.93 -2.82
CA ILE A 194 -5.79 8.60 -1.38
C ILE A 194 -6.08 9.82 -0.48
N GLY A 195 -6.00 11.04 -0.99
CA GLY A 195 -6.15 12.27 -0.22
C GLY A 195 -4.82 12.86 0.26
N TYR A 196 -3.72 12.57 -0.43
CA TYR A 196 -2.44 13.26 -0.25
C TYR A 196 -2.48 14.61 -0.98
N PRO A 197 -1.91 15.69 -0.42
CA PRO A 197 -1.34 15.79 0.93
C PRO A 197 -2.41 15.85 2.03
N ASN A 198 -2.18 15.17 3.16
CA ASN A 198 -3.02 15.33 4.35
C ASN A 198 -2.57 16.55 5.19
N GLU A 199 -3.20 16.80 6.35
CA GLU A 199 -2.83 17.92 7.22
C GLU A 199 -1.41 17.83 7.82
N PHE A 200 -0.91 16.62 8.06
CA PHE A 200 0.46 16.40 8.52
C PHE A 200 1.43 16.78 7.41
N ASP A 201 1.22 16.27 6.19
CA ASP A 201 2.06 16.54 5.03
C ASP A 201 2.14 18.05 4.76
N LYS A 202 1.00 18.76 4.81
CA LYS A 202 0.97 20.21 4.62
C LYS A 202 1.75 20.98 5.69
N LYS A 203 1.70 20.55 6.96
CA LYS A 203 2.33 21.25 8.09
C LYS A 203 3.79 20.88 8.30
N ALA A 204 4.16 19.64 7.96
CA ALA A 204 5.54 19.15 8.03
C ALA A 204 6.43 19.75 6.94
N ARG A 205 5.84 20.47 5.98
CA ARG A 205 6.57 21.14 4.91
C ARG A 205 7.44 22.29 5.41
N THR A 206 8.62 22.38 4.82
CA THR A 206 9.59 23.45 5.10
C THR A 206 9.58 24.51 3.99
N ALA A 207 9.92 25.75 4.34
CA ALA A 207 10.08 26.82 3.35
C ALA A 207 11.15 26.43 2.31
N GLY A 208 10.74 26.30 1.04
CA GLY A 208 11.60 25.89 -0.08
C GLY A 208 11.23 24.55 -0.73
N GLU A 209 10.38 23.73 -0.08
CA GLU A 209 9.82 22.52 -0.70
C GLU A 209 8.74 22.91 -1.73
N SER A 210 8.98 22.59 -3.01
CA SER A 210 8.13 22.96 -4.15
C SER A 210 6.90 22.04 -4.27
N GLY A 211 5.71 22.63 -4.19
CA GLY A 211 4.42 21.93 -4.33
C GLY A 211 4.12 20.95 -3.18
N ALA A 212 2.86 20.58 -3.00
CA ALA A 212 2.51 19.52 -2.05
C ALA A 212 2.54 18.14 -2.72
N GLY A 213 3.31 17.99 -3.80
CA GLY A 213 3.31 16.85 -4.71
C GLY A 213 2.05 16.69 -5.56
N ASP A 214 2.18 15.93 -6.64
CA ASP A 214 1.09 15.35 -7.42
C ASP A 214 0.14 14.46 -6.57
N GLU A 215 -1.08 14.24 -7.08
CA GLU A 215 -2.04 13.33 -6.47
C GLU A 215 -1.46 11.91 -6.35
N ILE A 216 -1.59 11.29 -5.17
CA ILE A 216 -1.21 9.89 -4.98
C ILE A 216 -2.41 9.00 -5.20
N MET A 217 -2.29 8.12 -6.20
CA MET A 217 -3.36 7.27 -6.65
C MET A 217 -3.09 5.81 -6.26
N VAL A 218 -4.17 5.08 -6.00
CA VAL A 218 -4.17 3.62 -6.15
C VAL A 218 -4.85 3.32 -7.48
N HIS A 219 -4.19 2.61 -8.40
CA HIS A 219 -4.69 2.39 -9.76
C HIS A 219 -4.27 1.03 -10.34
N GLY A 220 -4.76 0.66 -11.53
CA GLY A 220 -4.37 -0.54 -12.28
C GLY A 220 -3.03 -0.40 -13.02
N ASP A 221 -2.84 -1.16 -14.10
CA ASP A 221 -1.71 -1.03 -15.04
C ASP A 221 -0.26 -1.17 -14.49
N CYS A 222 -0.03 -1.69 -13.27
CA CYS A 222 1.30 -2.15 -12.78
C CYS A 222 2.53 -1.21 -12.93
N VAL A 223 2.34 0.06 -13.26
CA VAL A 223 3.39 1.06 -13.48
C VAL A 223 3.26 2.17 -12.44
N THR A 224 4.37 2.73 -11.95
CA THR A 224 4.30 3.79 -10.95
C THR A 224 5.49 4.74 -10.98
N LEU A 225 5.24 5.99 -10.59
CA LEU A 225 6.22 7.03 -10.24
C LEU A 225 5.85 7.60 -8.85
N GLY A 226 5.65 6.71 -7.87
CA GLY A 226 5.27 7.06 -6.48
C GLY A 226 3.80 6.77 -6.11
N CYS A 227 2.95 6.42 -7.08
CA CYS A 227 1.62 5.86 -6.85
C CYS A 227 1.67 4.39 -6.37
N ILE A 228 0.51 3.82 -6.03
CA ILE A 228 0.36 2.41 -5.67
C ILE A 228 -0.35 1.69 -6.81
N ALA A 229 0.42 0.93 -7.60
CA ALA A 229 -0.11 0.23 -8.75
C ALA A 229 -0.52 -1.20 -8.37
N MET A 230 -1.73 -1.57 -8.75
CA MET A 230 -2.30 -2.90 -8.66
C MET A 230 -2.40 -3.49 -10.08
N THR A 231 -2.62 -4.80 -10.18
CA THR A 231 -3.10 -5.37 -11.44
C THR A 231 -4.57 -5.02 -11.63
N ASP A 232 -5.02 -4.89 -12.87
CA ASP A 232 -6.42 -4.58 -13.23
C ASP A 232 -7.46 -5.43 -12.47
N PRO A 233 -7.35 -6.78 -12.39
CA PRO A 233 -8.34 -7.57 -11.67
C PRO A 233 -8.45 -7.27 -10.18
N LEU A 234 -7.37 -6.83 -9.54
CA LEU A 234 -7.32 -6.54 -8.11
C LEU A 234 -7.88 -5.14 -7.82
N ILE A 235 -7.54 -4.14 -8.65
CA ILE A 235 -8.12 -2.80 -8.48
C ILE A 235 -9.62 -2.81 -8.78
N GLU A 236 -10.12 -3.63 -9.70
CA GLU A 236 -11.57 -3.77 -9.92
C GLU A 236 -12.30 -4.27 -8.66
N GLU A 237 -11.73 -5.21 -7.90
CA GLU A 237 -12.31 -5.67 -6.63
C GLU A 237 -12.25 -4.58 -5.55
N ILE A 238 -11.07 -3.96 -5.37
CA ILE A 238 -10.87 -2.91 -4.37
C ILE A 238 -11.79 -1.72 -4.66
N TYR A 239 -11.85 -1.27 -5.91
CA TYR A 239 -12.69 -0.15 -6.36
C TYR A 239 -14.18 -0.45 -6.10
N ALA A 240 -14.67 -1.66 -6.41
CA ALA A 240 -16.06 -2.04 -6.16
C ALA A 240 -16.39 -2.03 -4.66
N ILE A 241 -15.47 -2.46 -3.80
CA ILE A 241 -15.62 -2.42 -2.33
C ILE A 241 -15.65 -0.97 -1.83
N MET A 242 -14.72 -0.14 -2.31
CA MET A 242 -14.64 1.29 -1.98
C MET A 242 -15.91 2.03 -2.37
N GLU A 243 -16.36 1.88 -3.62
CA GLU A 243 -17.56 2.51 -4.15
C GLU A 243 -18.80 2.11 -3.35
N ALA A 244 -18.96 0.82 -3.03
CA ALA A 244 -20.08 0.34 -2.23
C ALA A 244 -20.08 0.91 -0.81
N SER A 245 -18.91 0.98 -0.16
CA SER A 245 -18.79 1.55 1.19
C SER A 245 -19.05 3.05 1.19
N LEU A 246 -18.51 3.79 0.23
CA LEU A 246 -18.68 5.24 0.14
C LEU A 246 -20.13 5.66 -0.15
N ASN A 247 -20.84 4.86 -0.95
CA ASN A 247 -22.23 5.17 -1.33
C ASN A 247 -23.28 4.76 -0.30
N ARG A 248 -22.98 3.83 0.61
CA ARG A 248 -23.96 3.29 1.57
C ARG A 248 -23.87 3.86 2.97
N ASN A 249 -22.78 4.53 3.30
CA ASN A 249 -22.50 4.97 4.66
C ASN A 249 -22.49 6.49 4.75
N GLU A 250 -22.79 6.97 5.94
CA GLU A 250 -22.76 8.38 6.33
C GLU A 250 -22.07 8.47 7.69
N MET A 251 -21.38 9.57 7.95
CA MET A 251 -20.79 9.84 9.25
C MET A 251 -21.90 10.22 10.26
N ALA A 252 -21.61 10.10 11.56
CA ALA A 252 -22.60 10.39 12.61
C ALA A 252 -23.08 11.85 12.64
N ASP A 253 -22.28 12.78 12.11
CA ASP A 253 -22.58 14.21 11.99
C ASP A 253 -23.34 14.57 10.71
N GLY A 254 -23.74 13.57 9.91
CA GLY A 254 -24.43 13.76 8.64
C GLY A 254 -23.51 14.13 7.47
N THR A 255 -22.19 14.06 7.65
CA THR A 255 -21.26 14.27 6.54
C THR A 255 -21.07 12.99 5.72
N PRO A 256 -20.76 13.10 4.41
CA PRO A 256 -20.47 11.93 3.59
C PRO A 256 -19.34 11.09 4.19
N TYR A 257 -19.53 9.78 4.22
CA TYR A 257 -18.53 8.84 4.71
C TYR A 257 -17.22 8.95 3.92
N SER A 258 -16.10 8.73 4.62
CA SER A 258 -14.78 8.61 4.03
C SER A 258 -14.11 7.32 4.49
N VAL A 259 -13.40 6.65 3.58
CA VAL A 259 -12.65 5.44 3.88
C VAL A 259 -11.27 5.83 4.41
N PRO A 260 -10.88 5.43 5.63
CA PRO A 260 -9.54 5.64 6.13
C PRO A 260 -8.54 4.73 5.41
N ILE A 261 -7.44 5.32 4.92
CA ILE A 261 -6.33 4.63 4.25
C ILE A 261 -5.06 4.91 5.03
N HIS A 262 -4.45 3.89 5.64
CA HIS A 262 -3.19 4.06 6.37
C HIS A 262 -2.05 3.41 5.61
N ILE A 263 -0.95 4.12 5.44
CA ILE A 263 0.22 3.67 4.66
C ILE A 263 1.44 3.62 5.57
N PHE A 264 2.06 2.44 5.63
CA PHE A 264 3.23 2.19 6.46
C PHE A 264 4.37 1.57 5.64
N PRO A 265 5.64 1.78 6.02
CA PRO A 265 6.77 1.22 5.29
C PRO A 265 6.80 -0.32 5.37
N PHE A 266 6.41 -0.86 6.51
CA PHE A 266 6.36 -2.29 6.84
C PHE A 266 5.47 -2.46 8.09
N PRO A 267 5.19 -3.67 8.58
CA PRO A 267 4.51 -3.84 9.86
C PRO A 267 5.28 -3.13 10.98
N LEU A 268 4.78 -1.98 11.46
CA LEU A 268 5.52 -1.10 12.38
C LEU A 268 5.59 -1.60 13.83
N LYS A 269 5.54 -2.92 14.06
CA LYS A 269 5.61 -3.51 15.39
C LYS A 269 6.90 -3.09 16.12
N SER A 270 6.83 -3.00 17.44
CA SER A 270 7.97 -2.64 18.29
C SER A 270 9.21 -3.50 18.02
N GLU A 271 9.05 -4.80 17.74
CA GLU A 271 10.16 -5.68 17.40
C GLU A 271 10.87 -5.28 16.11
N ASN A 272 10.11 -4.81 15.10
CA ASN A 272 10.68 -4.38 13.82
C ASN A 272 11.41 -3.04 13.94
N LEU A 273 10.84 -2.10 14.69
CA LEU A 273 11.50 -0.81 14.97
C LEU A 273 12.80 -0.98 15.75
N ASN A 274 12.86 -1.94 16.68
CA ASN A 274 14.04 -2.18 17.51
C ASN A 274 15.20 -2.86 16.75
N ARG A 275 14.94 -3.41 15.57
CA ARG A 275 15.96 -4.04 14.71
C ARG A 275 16.78 -3.04 13.89
N LEU A 276 16.35 -1.78 13.82
CA LEU A 276 17.08 -0.71 13.13
C LEU A 276 18.03 -0.01 14.10
N ASP A 277 19.33 -0.18 13.88
CA ASP A 277 20.36 0.47 14.68
C ASP A 277 20.62 1.93 14.25
N SER A 278 21.45 2.66 15.00
CA SER A 278 21.77 4.07 14.71
C SER A 278 22.44 4.27 13.34
N LYS A 279 23.17 3.27 12.82
CA LYS A 279 23.81 3.34 11.50
C LYS A 279 22.81 3.13 10.37
N ASP A 280 21.88 2.20 10.53
CA ASP A 280 20.76 1.98 9.62
C ASP A 280 19.90 3.23 9.51
N LEU A 281 19.57 3.83 10.66
CA LEU A 281 18.78 5.06 10.72
C LEU A 281 19.50 6.25 10.10
N GLN A 282 20.81 6.38 10.29
CA GLN A 282 21.61 7.43 9.63
C GLN A 282 21.69 7.21 8.11
N LYS A 283 21.71 5.97 7.63
CA LYS A 283 21.67 5.70 6.18
C LYS A 283 20.30 6.02 5.59
N LEU A 284 19.23 5.60 6.25
CA LEU A 284 17.86 5.95 5.88
C LEU A 284 17.66 7.46 5.88
N SER A 285 18.15 8.15 6.92
CA SER A 285 18.10 9.60 6.99
C SER A 285 18.78 10.19 5.76
N LYS A 286 19.97 9.74 5.34
CA LYS A 286 20.60 10.26 4.10
C LYS A 286 19.78 10.08 2.81
N TYR A 287 18.96 9.02 2.71
CA TYR A 287 18.05 8.85 1.57
C TYR A 287 16.92 9.87 1.62
N VAL A 288 16.38 10.12 2.82
CA VAL A 288 15.27 11.05 3.04
C VAL A 288 15.75 12.51 3.11
N ASP A 289 16.95 12.77 3.63
CA ASP A 289 17.61 14.07 3.87
C ASP A 289 18.10 14.70 2.57
N ARG A 290 18.27 13.92 1.50
CA ARG A 290 18.46 14.47 0.16
C ARG A 290 17.28 15.37 -0.27
N GLN A 291 16.17 15.33 0.47
CA GLN A 291 14.91 16.03 0.24
C GLN A 291 14.30 16.67 1.50
N SER A 292 15.02 16.72 2.65
CA SER A 292 14.44 17.13 3.94
C SER A 292 15.07 18.36 4.58
N SER A 293 14.28 19.04 5.41
CA SER A 293 14.76 19.94 6.46
C SER A 293 15.82 19.29 7.35
N PRO A 294 16.85 20.04 7.82
CA PRO A 294 17.96 19.53 8.65
C PRO A 294 17.54 18.79 9.93
N ASP A 295 16.31 19.00 10.40
CA ASP A 295 15.80 18.49 11.68
C ASP A 295 14.92 17.23 11.54
N PHE A 296 14.75 16.68 10.34
CA PHE A 296 13.90 15.50 10.16
C PHE A 296 14.52 14.23 10.76
N ASN A 297 13.78 13.57 11.66
CA ASN A 297 14.18 12.31 12.26
C ASN A 297 13.20 11.19 11.91
N ILE A 298 13.63 10.28 11.04
CA ILE A 298 12.79 9.17 10.56
C ILE A 298 12.36 8.21 11.67
N ARG A 299 13.20 7.96 12.70
CA ARG A 299 12.82 7.12 13.84
C ARG A 299 11.71 7.78 14.64
N SER A 300 11.79 9.08 14.90
CA SER A 300 10.72 9.80 15.59
C SER A 300 9.42 9.80 14.79
N PHE A 301 9.50 9.95 13.46
CA PHE A 301 8.34 9.86 12.58
C PHE A 301 7.70 8.48 12.62
N TRP A 302 8.48 7.40 12.51
CA TRP A 302 7.95 6.04 12.59
C TRP A 302 7.44 5.63 13.95
N ASN A 303 8.05 6.11 15.04
CA ASN A 303 7.48 5.92 16.38
C ASN A 303 6.09 6.58 16.48
N ASN A 304 5.90 7.74 15.85
CA ASN A 304 4.59 8.39 15.85
C ASN A 304 3.56 7.65 14.96
N LEU A 305 3.98 7.08 13.83
CA LEU A 305 3.11 6.19 13.04
C LEU A 305 2.78 4.88 13.79
N HIS A 306 3.74 4.35 14.55
CA HIS A 306 3.60 3.12 15.33
C HIS A 306 2.44 3.19 16.32
N ASP A 307 2.24 4.32 17.01
CA ASP A 307 1.15 4.45 17.98
C ASP A 307 -0.23 4.21 17.33
N GLY A 308 -0.46 4.76 16.13
CA GLY A 308 -1.69 4.52 15.37
C GLY A 308 -1.77 3.11 14.76
N TYR A 309 -0.63 2.57 14.31
CA TYR A 309 -0.53 1.19 13.81
C TYR A 309 -0.90 0.19 14.91
N GLU A 310 -0.27 0.31 16.08
CA GLU A 310 -0.42 -0.59 17.22
C GLU A 310 -1.83 -0.52 17.80
N TYR A 311 -2.40 0.68 17.89
CA TYR A 311 -3.79 0.83 18.32
C TYR A 311 -4.75 0.00 17.45
N PHE A 312 -4.61 0.06 16.12
CA PHE A 312 -5.43 -0.76 15.22
C PHE A 312 -5.14 -2.25 15.40
N ASP A 313 -3.87 -2.66 15.48
CA ASP A 313 -3.48 -4.08 15.61
C ASP A 313 -4.03 -4.72 16.90
N GLN A 314 -4.12 -3.94 17.99
CA GLN A 314 -4.64 -4.41 19.28
C GLN A 314 -6.17 -4.37 19.37
N SER A 315 -6.80 -3.31 18.85
CA SER A 315 -8.24 -3.05 19.05
C SER A 315 -9.11 -3.44 17.86
N HIS A 316 -8.52 -3.62 16.68
CA HIS A 316 -9.21 -3.69 15.39
C HIS A 316 -10.17 -2.52 15.17
N ARG A 317 -9.86 -1.33 15.71
CA ARG A 317 -10.60 -0.09 15.47
C ARG A 317 -9.66 0.94 14.84
N VAL A 318 -10.16 1.68 13.87
CA VAL A 318 -9.38 2.76 13.25
C VAL A 318 -9.17 3.86 14.29
N PRO A 319 -7.93 4.29 14.57
CA PRO A 319 -7.67 5.40 15.48
C PRO A 319 -8.27 6.72 14.97
N GLU A 320 -8.68 7.58 15.90
CA GLU A 320 -9.05 8.97 15.56
C GLU A 320 -7.75 9.78 15.44
N VAL A 321 -7.44 10.24 14.22
CA VAL A 321 -6.17 10.89 13.92
C VAL A 321 -6.37 12.39 13.79
N SER A 322 -5.54 13.16 14.52
CA SER A 322 -5.40 14.60 14.41
C SER A 322 -3.93 14.98 14.22
N VAL A 323 -3.65 16.23 13.88
CA VAL A 323 -2.28 16.72 13.64
C VAL A 323 -1.99 17.92 14.51
N VAL A 324 -0.96 17.81 15.34
CA VAL A 324 -0.52 18.85 16.28
C VAL A 324 0.87 19.35 15.93
N THR A 325 1.16 20.60 16.27
CA THR A 325 2.51 21.16 16.19
C THR A 325 2.98 21.49 17.61
N LYS A 326 4.03 20.81 18.08
CA LYS A 326 4.63 21.04 19.40
C LYS A 326 6.10 21.39 19.21
N SER A 327 6.55 22.50 19.80
CA SER A 327 7.96 22.94 19.73
C SER A 327 8.52 22.94 18.30
N GLN A 328 7.76 23.50 17.34
CA GLN A 328 8.09 23.54 15.90
C GLN A 328 8.15 22.18 15.18
N LYS A 329 7.73 21.09 15.83
CA LYS A 329 7.63 19.76 15.21
C LYS A 329 6.17 19.37 15.00
N THR A 330 5.84 18.94 13.78
CA THR A 330 4.53 18.39 13.42
C THR A 330 4.47 16.90 13.71
N GLU A 331 3.41 16.46 14.39
CA GLU A 331 3.17 15.06 14.79
C GLU A 331 1.69 14.72 14.66
N TYR A 332 1.40 13.44 14.40
CA TYR A 332 0.05 12.88 14.56
C TYR A 332 -0.26 12.74 16.06
N ALA A 333 -1.51 13.01 16.43
CA ALA A 333 -2.05 12.78 17.76
C ALA A 333 -3.31 11.92 17.67
N PHE A 334 -3.43 10.96 18.60
CA PHE A 334 -4.49 9.96 18.57
C PHE A 334 -5.42 10.14 19.79
N ASP A 335 -6.70 10.45 19.53
CA ASP A 335 -7.73 10.56 20.58
C ASP A 335 -8.49 9.23 20.69
N ASN A 336 -7.82 8.25 21.29
CA ASN A 336 -8.31 6.87 21.34
C ASN A 336 -9.24 6.59 22.54
N GLU A 337 -9.44 7.55 23.44
CA GLU A 337 -10.27 7.40 24.65
C GLU A 337 -11.77 7.29 24.33
N LYS A 338 -12.23 7.87 23.21
CA LYS A 338 -13.64 7.83 22.77
C LYS A 338 -14.07 6.48 22.17
N ASN A 339 -13.13 5.61 21.80
CA ASN A 339 -13.39 4.35 21.10
C ASN A 339 -13.28 3.10 21.99
N VAL A 340 -13.05 3.27 23.29
CA VAL A 340 -13.13 2.19 24.28
C VAL A 340 -14.62 1.94 24.61
N PRO A 341 -15.14 0.71 24.44
CA PRO A 341 -16.48 0.40 24.94
C PRO A 341 -16.49 0.64 26.44
N VAL A 342 -17.30 1.60 26.91
CA VAL A 342 -17.55 1.78 28.34
C VAL A 342 -18.06 0.44 28.88
N LYS A 343 -17.21 -0.30 29.60
CA LYS A 343 -17.67 -1.41 30.43
C LYS A 343 -18.61 -0.81 31.47
N ARG A 344 -19.91 -0.82 31.20
CA ARG A 344 -20.93 -0.50 32.20
C ARG A 344 -20.73 -1.50 33.34
N LYS A 345 -20.14 -1.06 34.45
CA LYS A 345 -20.16 -1.84 35.69
C LYS A 345 -21.63 -2.08 36.03
N CYS A 346 -22.06 -3.34 36.05
CA CYS A 346 -23.36 -3.69 36.60
C CYS A 346 -23.41 -3.17 38.05
N PRO A 347 -24.44 -2.38 38.43
CA PRO A 347 -24.61 -1.99 39.82
C PRO A 347 -24.83 -3.28 40.61
N HIS A 348 -23.88 -3.60 41.49
CA HIS A 348 -24.08 -4.67 42.45
C HIS A 348 -25.21 -4.23 43.37
N GLY A 349 -26.40 -4.77 43.12
CA GLY A 349 -27.51 -4.71 44.06
C GLY A 349 -27.06 -5.38 45.35
N LYS A 350 -27.06 -4.62 46.44
CA LYS A 350 -27.05 -5.20 47.79
C LYS A 350 -28.41 -5.86 47.99
N ILE A 351 -28.42 -7.17 48.19
CA ILE A 351 -29.54 -7.91 48.77
C ILE A 351 -29.50 -7.70 50.28
#